data_AF-A0A964P047-F1
#
_entry.id   AF-A0A964P047-F1
#
_cell.length_a   1.000
_cell.length_b   1.000
_cell.length_c   1.000
_cell.angle_alpha   90.00
_cell.angle_beta   90.00
_cell.angle_gamma   90.00
#
_symmetry.space_group_name_H-M   'P 1'
#
loop_
_entity.id
_entity.type
_entity.pdbx_description
1 polymer ?
#
loop_
_entity_poly.entity_id
_entity_poly.type
_entity_poly.pdbx_seq_one_letter_code
_entity_poly.pdbx_strand_id
1 'polypeptide(L)' 'MLQSPPPKKCPRCRGLMIVEDDWYGKFGTCVACGYVHEATRADPQDIQEEERLAAGKQRRRQPSHGKLRL' A
#
# COMPACT_ATOMS: atom_id res chain seq x y z
N MET A 1 -12.75 -8.75 -6.79
CA MET A 1 -12.32 -8.17 -5.49
C MET A 1 -12.31 -9.18 -4.33
N LEU A 2 -11.13 -9.62 -3.89
CA LEU A 2 -10.95 -10.44 -2.68
C LEU A 2 -10.79 -9.52 -1.47
N GLN A 3 -11.81 -9.48 -0.61
CA GLN A 3 -11.74 -8.77 0.67
C GLN A 3 -11.43 -9.77 1.78
N SER A 4 -10.31 -9.59 2.46
CA SER A 4 -9.95 -10.37 3.65
C SER A 4 -9.99 -9.45 4.87
N PRO A 5 -10.79 -9.77 5.91
CA PRO A 5 -10.84 -8.94 7.10
C PRO A 5 -9.47 -8.90 7.79
N PRO A 6 -9.06 -7.75 8.35
CA PRO A 6 -7.78 -7.64 9.03
C PRO A 6 -7.72 -8.59 10.24
N PRO A 7 -6.59 -9.30 10.42
CA PRO A 7 -6.46 -10.29 11.48
C PRO A 7 -6.41 -9.63 12.86
N LYS A 8 -7.02 -10.26 13.87
CA LYS A 8 -7.00 -9.77 15.26
C LYS A 8 -5.60 -9.73 15.89
N LYS A 9 -4.69 -10.57 15.39
CA LYS A 9 -3.29 -10.66 15.84
C LYS A 9 -2.36 -10.37 14.68
N CYS A 10 -1.30 -9.61 14.96
CA CYS A 10 -0.30 -9.28 13.96
C CYS A 10 0.42 -10.54 13.46
N PRO A 11 0.51 -10.77 12.13
CA PRO A 11 1.23 -11.91 11.58
C PRO A 11 2.75 -11.83 11.79
N ARG A 12 3.30 -10.63 12.04
CA ARG A 12 4.74 -10.44 12.30
C ARG A 12 5.13 -10.67 13.76
N CYS A 13 4.49 -9.94 14.68
CA CYS A 13 4.89 -9.93 16.09
C CYS A 13 3.88 -10.56 17.04
N ARG A 14 2.75 -11.07 16.53
CA ARG A 14 1.60 -11.59 17.31
C ARG A 14 0.95 -10.57 18.26
N GLY A 15 1.35 -9.30 18.19
CA GLY A 15 0.78 -8.20 18.95
C GLY A 15 -0.65 -7.85 18.52
N LEU A 16 -1.27 -6.95 19.29
CA LEU A 16 -2.61 -6.45 19.02
C LEU A 16 -2.65 -5.69 17.68
N MET A 17 -3.70 -5.90 16.92
CA MET A 17 -4.05 -5.06 15.77
C MET A 17 -5.28 -4.22 16.08
N ILE A 18 -5.19 -2.93 15.76
CA ILE A 18 -6.33 -2.01 15.73
C ILE A 18 -6.91 -2.07 14.32
N VAL A 19 -8.23 -2.20 14.23
CA VAL A 19 -8.96 -2.24 12.95
C VAL A 19 -9.75 -0.95 12.82
N GLU A 20 -9.57 -0.28 11.69
CA GLU A 20 -10.21 0.98 11.34
C GLU A 20 -10.95 0.82 10.01
N ASP A 21 -11.91 1.71 9.76
CA ASP A 21 -12.75 1.72 8.56
C ASP A 21 -12.84 3.15 8.06
N ASP A 22 -12.37 3.40 6.83
CA ASP A 22 -12.41 4.70 6.18
C ASP A 22 -13.22 4.66 4.86
N TRP A 23 -13.17 5.75 4.08
CA TRP A 23 -13.88 5.83 2.81
C TRP A 23 -13.38 4.86 1.74
N TYR A 24 -12.19 4.27 1.92
CA TYR A 24 -11.55 3.32 1.01
C TYR A 24 -11.58 1.87 1.55
N GLY A 25 -12.03 1.70 2.79
CA GLY A 25 -12.41 0.43 3.39
C GLY A 25 -11.70 0.15 4.71
N LYS A 26 -11.71 -1.13 5.09
CA LYS A 26 -11.12 -1.58 6.35
C LYS A 26 -9.61 -1.73 6.23
N PHE A 27 -8.89 -1.26 7.23
CA PHE A 27 -7.47 -1.53 7.38
C PHE A 27 -7.16 -1.87 8.83
N GLY A 28 -6.01 -2.52 9.04
CA GLY A 28 -5.55 -2.90 10.36
C GLY A 28 -4.12 -2.49 10.59
N THR A 29 -3.82 -1.90 11.74
CA THR A 29 -2.47 -1.47 12.13
C THR A 29 -2.04 -2.17 13.42
N CYS A 30 -0.80 -2.68 13.46
CA CYS A 30 -0.25 -3.27 14.66
C CYS A 30 0.41 -2.21 15.54
N VAL A 31 -0.07 -2.09 16.78
CA VAL A 31 0.44 -1.12 17.77
C VAL A 31 1.90 -1.41 18.15
N ALA A 32 2.31 -2.68 18.14
CA ALA A 32 3.62 -3.08 18.62
C ALA A 32 4.74 -2.92 17.58
N CYS A 33 4.48 -3.19 16.29
CA CYS A 33 5.52 -3.22 15.26
C CYS A 33 5.21 -2.39 14.00
N GLY A 34 4.08 -1.70 13.96
CA GLY A 34 3.68 -0.88 12.81
C GLY A 34 3.30 -1.65 11.55
N TYR A 35 3.11 -2.97 11.62
CA TYR A 35 2.60 -3.75 10.49
C TYR A 35 1.19 -3.26 10.09
N VAL A 36 0.99 -3.03 8.79
CA VAL A 36 -0.30 -2.62 8.21
C VAL A 36 -0.87 -3.75 7.35
N HIS A 37 -2.17 -4.00 7.50
CA HIS A 37 -2.95 -4.91 6.68
C HIS A 37 -4.09 -4.14 6.01
N GLU A 38 -4.08 -4.06 4.68
CA GLU A 38 -5.16 -3.47 3.89
C GLU A 38 -6.19 -4.57 3.54
N ALA A 39 -7.48 -4.35 3.85
CA ALA A 39 -8.52 -5.35 3.59
C ALA A 39 -8.94 -5.37 2.11
N THR A 40 -8.73 -4.26 1.40
CA THR A 40 -8.98 -4.10 -0.03
C THR A 40 -7.70 -4.36 -0.80
N ARG A 41 -7.64 -5.50 -1.51
CA ARG A 41 -6.67 -5.69 -2.60
C ARG A 41 -7.28 -5.08 -3.86
N ALA A 42 -6.54 -4.18 -4.52
CA ALA A 42 -6.94 -3.65 -5.83
C ALA A 42 -7.25 -4.80 -6.80
N ASP A 43 -8.32 -4.67 -7.59
CA ASP A 43 -8.66 -5.71 -8.56
C ASP A 43 -7.50 -5.80 -9.57
N PRO A 44 -6.98 -7.00 -9.88
CA PRO A 44 -5.90 -7.14 -10.85
C PRO A 44 -6.22 -6.46 -12.20
N GLN A 45 -7.50 -6.37 -12.58
CA GLN A 45 -7.93 -5.65 -13.77
C GLN A 45 -7.76 -4.13 -13.65
N ASP A 46 -8.08 -3.55 -12.49
CA ASP A 46 -7.90 -2.11 -12.22
C ASP A 46 -6.42 -1.72 -12.30
N ILE A 47 -5.53 -2.57 -11.75
CA ILE A 47 -4.07 -2.36 -11.79
C ILE A 47 -3.57 -2.41 -13.24
N GLN A 48 -4.03 -3.37 -14.03
CA GLN A 48 -3.64 -3.51 -15.44
C GLN A 48 -4.14 -2.35 -16.29
N GLU A 49 -5.35 -1.84 -16.01
CA GLU A 49 -5.89 -0.67 -16.68
C GLU A 49 -5.11 0.60 -16.29
N GLU A 50 -4.77 0.79 -15.01
CA GLU A 50 -3.92 1.89 -14.57
C GLU A 50 -2.53 1.83 -15.22
N GLU A 51 -1.88 0.65 -15.27
CA GLU A 51 -0.60 0.46 -15.96
C GLU A 51 -0.70 0.77 -17.46
N ARG A 52 -1.79 0.34 -18.13
CA ARG A 52 -2.04 0.66 -19.55
C ARG A 52 -2.21 2.16 -19.76
N LEU A 53 -2.93 2.85 -18.87
CA LEU A 53 -3.13 4.30 -18.92
C LEU A 53 -1.86 5.09 -18.54
N ALA A 54 -0.98 4.50 -17.74
CA ALA A 54 0.31 5.06 -17.34
C ALA A 54 1.43 4.77 -18.36
N ALA A 55 1.26 3.77 -19.23
CA ALA A 55 2.21 3.44 -20.29
C ALA A 55 2.48 4.68 -21.16
N GLY A 56 3.75 5.08 -21.24
CA GLY A 56 4.20 6.25 -22.01
C GLY A 56 4.28 7.56 -21.22
N LYS A 57 3.75 7.64 -20.00
CA LYS A 57 3.95 8.80 -19.11
C LYS A 57 5.21 8.59 -18.27
N GLN A 58 6.37 8.87 -18.85
CA GLN A 58 7.61 8.92 -18.09
C GLN A 58 7.50 10.05 -17.05
N ARG A 59 7.22 9.69 -15.79
CA ARG A 59 7.30 10.63 -14.66
C ARG A 59 8.68 11.27 -14.71
N ARG A 60 8.75 12.60 -14.84
CA ARG A 60 10.02 13.33 -14.77
C ARG A 60 10.68 13.01 -13.44
N ARG A 61 11.70 12.14 -13.47
CA ARG A 61 12.53 11.87 -12.29
C ARG A 61 13.36 13.13 -12.06
N GLN A 62 13.29 13.71 -10.86
CA GLN A 62 14.27 14.73 -10.51
C GLN A 62 15.66 14.12 -10.62
N PRO A 63 16.64 14.81 -11.24
CA PRO A 63 18.03 14.38 -11.22
C PRO A 63 18.44 14.18 -9.75
N SER A 64 18.99 13.02 -9.42
CA SER A 64 19.34 12.67 -8.04
C SER A 64 20.51 13.47 -7.48
N HIS A 65 21.18 14.31 -8.29
CA HIS A 65 22.46 14.90 -7.89
C HIS A 65 22.66 16.33 -8.42
N GLY A 66 22.42 17.30 -7.54
CA GLY A 66 23.16 18.56 -7.51
C GLY A 66 24.61 18.37 -7.00
N LYS A 67 25.36 17.42 -7.59
CA LYS A 67 26.81 17.28 -7.37
C LYS A 67 27.51 17.02 -8.70
N LEU A 68 27.48 18.01 -9.58
CA LEU A 68 28.54 18.16 -10.57
C LEU A 68 29.64 18.97 -9.88
N ARG A 69 30.71 18.29 -9.46
CA ARG A 69 32.00 18.95 -9.21
C ARG A 69 32.84 18.63 -10.43
N LEU A 70 32.96 19.60 -11.34
CA LEU A 70 34.03 19.64 -12.35
C LEU A 70 35.39 19.72 -11.66
#